data_AF-A0A1H2UC53-F1
#
_entry.id   AF-A0A1H2UC53-F1
#
_cell.length_a   1.000
_cell.length_b   1.000
_cell.length_c   1.000
_cell.angle_alpha   90.00
_cell.angle_beta   90.00
_cell.angle_gamma   90.00
#
_symmetry.space_group_name_H-M   'P 1'
#
loop_
_entity.id
_entity.type
_entity.pdbx_description
1 polymer ?
#
loop_
_entity_poly.entity_id
_entity_poly.type
_entity_poly.pdbx_seq_one_letter_code
_entity_poly.pdbx_strand_id
1 'polypeptide(L)'
;MEWKEKVGGFKKIDVRGIAGNFLEGLKNQAAKLPVGEGLEVIQSFEPIPLYEVMEMLGYVHDTEKKADHEYHAYFYRTQAKGNGDDAPERPAVITNYPLIDEKLGELAVEFWDMTWKSEKRYLAYNIRLLLSLANAVGAGRMRQAMRELLKAYANGLDSRALDDVFEQLAWNMGIGFFSSEIAPSPLFHAYKLIKQMEKQGKDRAEINRMLKERFSDNKGMCK
;
A
#
# COMPACT_ATOMS: atom_id res chain seq x y z
N MET A 1 -9.21 15.41 -26.98
CA MET A 1 -8.82 16.74 -26.46
C MET A 1 -7.41 16.56 -25.91
N GLU A 2 -6.41 17.18 -26.53
CA GLU A 2 -4.99 17.10 -26.14
C GLU A 2 -4.79 17.87 -24.82
N TRP A 3 -5.08 17.24 -23.68
CA TRP A 3 -4.88 17.85 -22.36
C TRP A 3 -3.43 18.26 -22.11
N LYS A 4 -2.49 17.71 -22.88
CA LYS A 4 -1.06 18.06 -22.90
C LYS A 4 -0.82 19.54 -23.20
N GLU A 5 -1.70 20.21 -23.94
CA GLU A 5 -1.60 21.66 -24.20
C GLU A 5 -1.94 22.50 -22.95
N LYS A 6 -2.62 21.91 -21.96
CA LYS A 6 -3.05 22.59 -20.73
C LYS A 6 -2.04 22.48 -19.58
N VAL A 7 -0.95 21.70 -19.74
CA VAL A 7 0.01 21.41 -18.66
C VAL A 7 0.65 22.66 -18.08
N GLY A 8 0.80 23.73 -18.88
CA GLY A 8 1.33 25.01 -18.40
C GLY A 8 0.47 25.69 -17.32
N GLY A 9 -0.81 25.33 -17.21
CA GLY A 9 -1.73 25.82 -16.18
C GLY A 9 -1.87 24.91 -14.97
N PHE A 10 -1.18 23.77 -14.92
CA PHE A 10 -1.31 22.82 -13.82
C PHE A 10 -0.64 23.34 -12.55
N LYS A 11 -1.24 23.03 -11.40
CA LYS A 11 -0.62 23.32 -10.11
C LYS A 11 0.63 22.45 -9.95
N LYS A 12 1.79 23.09 -9.81
CA LYS A 12 3.08 22.41 -9.58
C LYS A 12 3.25 22.05 -8.11
N ILE A 13 3.69 20.82 -7.87
CA ILE A 13 3.99 20.27 -6.55
C ILE A 13 5.36 19.59 -6.64
N ASP A 14 6.40 20.24 -6.15
CA ASP A 14 7.72 19.62 -6.02
C ASP A 14 7.80 18.83 -4.72
N VAL A 15 8.03 17.52 -4.83
CA VAL A 15 8.11 16.59 -3.69
C VAL A 15 9.52 16.03 -3.49
N ARG A 16 10.52 16.54 -4.21
CA ARG A 16 11.93 16.17 -4.02
C ARG A 16 12.40 16.59 -2.64
N GLY A 17 13.18 15.72 -1.98
CA GLY A 17 13.74 15.98 -0.65
C GLY A 17 12.73 16.07 0.50
N ILE A 18 11.42 15.88 0.24
CA ILE A 18 10.40 15.87 1.30
C ILE A 18 10.45 14.53 2.04
N ALA A 19 10.74 14.56 3.33
CA ALA A 19 10.67 13.41 4.21
C ALA A 19 9.23 13.13 4.68
N GLY A 20 8.79 11.87 4.61
CA GLY A 20 7.47 11.43 5.08
C GLY A 20 6.50 11.02 3.97
N ASN A 21 5.27 10.66 4.35
CA ASN A 21 4.26 10.14 3.43
C ASN A 21 3.54 11.29 2.68
N PHE A 22 4.20 11.89 1.67
CA PHE A 22 3.60 12.94 0.84
C PHE A 22 2.41 12.44 0.00
N LEU A 23 2.32 11.12 -0.22
CA LEU A 23 1.29 10.49 -1.04
C LEU A 23 -0.12 10.74 -0.50
N GLU A 24 -0.32 10.68 0.82
CA GLU A 24 -1.63 10.96 1.45
C GLU A 24 -2.04 12.42 1.28
N GLY A 25 -1.10 13.36 1.46
CA GLY A 25 -1.35 14.78 1.21
C GLY A 25 -1.73 15.04 -0.25
N LEU A 26 -1.01 14.42 -1.18
CA LEU A 26 -1.24 14.55 -2.62
C LEU A 26 -2.57 13.93 -3.05
N LYS A 27 -2.90 12.73 -2.55
CA LYS A 27 -4.18 12.06 -2.78
C LYS A 27 -5.36 12.91 -2.30
N ASN A 28 -5.26 13.51 -1.11
CA ASN A 28 -6.29 14.40 -0.58
C ASN A 28 -6.48 15.68 -1.41
N GLN A 29 -5.41 16.21 -2.00
CA GLN A 29 -5.50 17.35 -2.92
C GLN A 29 -6.11 16.92 -4.26
N ALA A 30 -5.64 15.82 -4.84
CA ALA A 30 -6.12 15.29 -6.10
C ALA A 30 -7.61 14.90 -6.05
N ALA A 31 -8.10 14.38 -4.93
CA ALA A 31 -9.51 14.05 -4.76
C ALA A 31 -10.44 15.28 -4.87
N LYS A 32 -9.95 16.47 -4.50
CA LYS A 32 -10.74 17.73 -4.45
C LYS A 32 -10.75 18.51 -5.76
N LEU A 33 -9.83 18.25 -6.69
CA LEU A 33 -9.77 18.98 -7.95
C LEU A 33 -10.91 18.57 -8.89
N PRO A 34 -11.58 19.52 -9.57
CA PRO A 34 -12.66 19.19 -10.48
C PRO A 34 -12.17 18.47 -11.74
N VAL A 35 -13.10 17.82 -12.44
CA VAL A 35 -12.84 17.28 -13.78
C VAL A 35 -12.45 18.42 -14.72
N GLY A 36 -11.41 18.21 -15.51
CA GLY A 36 -10.87 19.21 -16.42
C GLY A 36 -9.68 20.01 -15.87
N GLU A 37 -9.29 19.79 -14.61
CA GLU A 37 -8.06 20.35 -14.01
C GLU A 37 -6.94 19.29 -13.89
N GLY A 38 -5.75 19.75 -13.53
CA GLY A 38 -4.57 18.90 -13.44
C GLY A 38 -3.49 19.38 -12.47
N LEU A 39 -2.55 18.47 -12.21
CA LEU A 39 -1.42 18.63 -11.31
C LEU A 39 -0.12 18.28 -12.05
N GLU A 40 0.96 18.99 -11.73
CA GLU A 40 2.32 18.60 -12.09
C GLU A 40 3.06 18.21 -10.82
N VAL A 41 3.63 17.01 -10.76
CA VAL A 41 4.37 16.48 -9.61
C VAL A 41 5.82 16.27 -10.03
N ILE A 42 6.74 16.92 -9.32
CA ILE A 42 8.18 16.83 -9.58
C ILE A 42 8.83 15.92 -8.53
N GLN A 43 9.57 14.89 -8.97
CA GLN A 43 10.19 13.89 -8.10
C GLN A 43 11.56 13.44 -8.61
N SER A 44 12.43 12.95 -7.72
CA SER A 44 13.79 12.47 -8.00
C SER A 44 13.85 11.13 -8.73
N PHE A 45 12.72 10.44 -8.83
CA PHE A 45 12.56 9.15 -9.51
C PHE A 45 11.17 9.10 -10.12
N GLU A 46 10.95 8.20 -11.07
CA GLU A 46 9.66 8.04 -11.71
C GLU A 46 8.59 7.71 -10.67
N PRO A 47 7.52 8.52 -10.53
CA PRO A 47 6.52 8.34 -9.48
C PRO A 47 5.51 7.24 -9.85
N ILE A 48 6.01 6.05 -10.21
CA ILE A 48 5.23 4.83 -10.47
C ILE A 48 4.15 4.60 -9.40
N PRO A 49 4.41 4.87 -8.10
CA PRO A 49 3.38 4.73 -7.08
C PRO A 49 2.16 5.61 -7.21
N LEU A 50 2.33 6.77 -7.80
CA LEU A 50 1.28 7.76 -7.91
C LEU A 50 0.31 7.45 -9.06
N TYR A 51 0.79 6.81 -10.14
CA TYR A 51 -0.01 6.58 -11.35
C TYR A 51 -1.31 5.84 -11.08
N GLU A 52 -1.23 4.71 -10.37
CA GLU A 52 -2.41 3.91 -10.02
C GLU A 52 -3.38 4.67 -9.11
N VAL A 53 -2.86 5.36 -8.08
CA VAL A 53 -3.70 6.15 -7.16
C VAL A 53 -4.47 7.22 -7.94
N MET A 54 -3.79 7.88 -8.88
CA MET A 54 -4.37 8.93 -9.70
C MET A 54 -5.37 8.35 -10.71
N GLU A 55 -5.10 7.19 -11.32
CA GLU A 55 -6.03 6.51 -12.21
C GLU A 55 -7.34 6.14 -11.49
N MET A 56 -7.26 5.63 -10.26
CA MET A 56 -8.42 5.31 -9.43
C MET A 56 -9.27 6.55 -9.09
N LEU A 57 -8.64 7.73 -9.02
CA LEU A 57 -9.32 9.02 -8.84
C LEU A 57 -9.88 9.62 -10.16
N GLY A 58 -9.59 8.97 -11.29
CA GLY A 58 -10.06 9.34 -12.63
C GLY A 58 -9.11 10.22 -13.43
N TYR A 59 -7.82 10.19 -13.11
CA TYR A 59 -6.78 10.90 -13.85
C TYR A 59 -6.16 10.04 -14.94
N VAL A 60 -5.75 10.71 -16.01
CA VAL A 60 -4.74 10.21 -16.96
C VAL A 60 -3.41 10.90 -16.66
N HIS A 61 -2.29 10.32 -17.08
CA HIS A 61 -0.98 10.90 -16.82
C HIS A 61 -0.04 10.84 -18.03
N ASP A 62 1.01 11.65 -17.97
CA ASP A 62 2.18 11.63 -18.84
C ASP A 62 3.40 11.95 -17.97
N THR A 63 4.58 11.41 -18.27
CA THR A 63 5.78 11.68 -17.48
C THR A 63 6.96 11.97 -18.37
N GLU A 64 7.71 13.02 -18.02
CA GLU A 64 8.91 13.46 -18.72
C GLU A 64 10.09 13.45 -17.73
N LYS A 65 11.21 12.81 -18.12
CA LYS A 65 12.48 12.95 -17.41
C LYS A 65 13.22 14.16 -17.98
N LYS A 66 13.31 15.26 -17.23
CA LYS A 66 13.95 16.51 -17.68
C LYS A 66 15.45 16.56 -17.41
N ALA A 67 15.89 15.91 -16.34
CA ALA A 67 17.31 15.77 -16.00
C ALA A 67 17.51 14.47 -15.21
N ASP A 68 18.76 14.17 -14.86
CA ASP A 68 19.03 13.11 -13.88
C ASP A 68 18.37 13.47 -12.56
N HIS A 69 17.62 12.50 -12.03
CA HIS A 69 16.80 12.66 -10.84
C HIS A 69 15.81 13.85 -10.90
N GLU A 70 15.24 14.11 -12.08
CA GLU A 70 14.18 15.10 -12.26
C GLU A 70 13.09 14.56 -13.19
N TYR A 71 12.02 14.05 -12.58
CA TYR A 71 10.84 13.53 -13.26
C TYR A 71 9.66 14.45 -13.04
N HIS A 72 9.01 14.83 -14.14
CA HIS A 72 7.80 15.64 -14.16
C HIS A 72 6.63 14.74 -14.55
N ALA A 73 5.78 14.40 -13.58
CA ALA A 73 4.56 13.66 -13.83
C ALA A 73 3.36 14.62 -13.90
N TYR A 74 2.73 14.68 -15.07
CA TYR A 74 1.55 15.48 -15.34
C TYR A 74 0.30 14.62 -15.18
N PHE A 75 -0.67 15.07 -14.39
CA PHE A 75 -1.93 14.38 -14.15
C PHE A 75 -3.11 15.25 -14.57
N TYR A 76 -4.01 14.71 -15.38
CA TYR A 76 -5.21 15.40 -15.82
C TYR A 76 -6.48 14.63 -15.46
N ARG A 77 -7.42 15.28 -14.74
CA ARG A 77 -8.65 14.64 -14.29
C ARG A 77 -9.66 14.59 -15.43
N THR A 78 -9.89 13.40 -15.97
CA THR A 78 -10.84 13.19 -17.09
C THR A 78 -12.25 12.87 -16.63
N GLN A 79 -12.38 12.35 -15.41
CA GLN A 79 -13.64 11.91 -14.83
C GLN A 79 -13.55 11.89 -13.31
N ALA A 80 -14.69 11.94 -12.64
CA ALA A 80 -14.76 11.69 -11.21
C ALA A 80 -14.92 10.18 -10.99
N LYS A 81 -13.84 9.51 -10.56
CA LYS A 81 -13.87 8.10 -10.13
C LYS A 81 -13.48 7.98 -8.66
N GLY A 82 -14.09 7.00 -8.00
CA GLY A 82 -13.60 6.29 -6.82
C GLY A 82 -13.26 7.09 -5.56
N ASN A 83 -12.96 6.34 -4.50
CA ASN A 83 -12.23 6.81 -3.33
C ASN A 83 -10.78 6.30 -3.47
N GLY A 84 -9.77 7.16 -3.36
CA GLY A 84 -8.37 6.72 -3.42
C GLY A 84 -7.94 5.81 -2.25
N ASP A 85 -8.83 5.52 -1.29
CA ASP A 85 -8.62 4.58 -0.18
C ASP A 85 -8.53 3.11 -0.61
N ASP A 86 -9.01 2.77 -1.80
CA ASP A 86 -8.92 1.40 -2.33
C ASP A 86 -7.57 1.12 -3.02
N ALA A 87 -6.67 2.11 -3.10
CA ALA A 87 -5.37 1.92 -3.71
C ALA A 87 -4.51 0.92 -2.92
N PRO A 88 -3.70 0.07 -3.59
CA PRO A 88 -2.85 -0.89 -2.91
C PRO A 88 -1.94 -0.22 -1.88
N GLU A 89 -1.95 -0.72 -0.65
CA GLU A 89 -1.09 -0.20 0.42
C GLU A 89 0.39 -0.49 0.11
N ARG A 90 1.14 0.58 -0.17
CA ARG A 90 2.58 0.55 -0.40
C ARG A 90 3.34 0.89 0.88
N PRO A 91 4.53 0.32 1.12
CA PRO A 91 5.33 0.74 2.27
C PRO A 91 5.72 2.21 2.15
N ALA A 92 5.17 3.06 3.03
CA ALA A 92 5.46 4.50 3.04
C ALA A 92 6.95 4.84 3.19
N VAL A 93 7.77 3.90 3.68
CA VAL A 93 9.21 4.10 3.81
C VAL A 93 9.94 4.15 2.45
N ILE A 94 9.37 3.60 1.38
CA ILE A 94 10.01 3.60 0.05
C ILE A 94 10.25 5.04 -0.44
N THR A 95 9.36 5.98 -0.12
CA THR A 95 9.51 7.39 -0.49
C THR A 95 10.64 8.10 0.27
N ASN A 96 11.17 7.50 1.33
CA ASN A 96 12.27 8.06 2.11
C ASN A 96 13.65 7.55 1.66
N TYR A 97 13.73 6.49 0.85
CA TYR A 97 15.02 5.97 0.37
C TYR A 97 15.83 6.97 -0.47
N PRO A 98 15.23 7.86 -1.28
CA PRO A 98 15.95 8.93 -1.95
C PRO A 98 16.70 9.89 -1.01
N LEU A 99 16.31 9.97 0.28
CA LEU A 99 17.07 10.75 1.27
C LEU A 99 18.43 10.12 1.60
N ILE A 100 18.57 8.81 1.37
CA ILE A 100 19.82 8.07 1.53
C ILE A 100 20.58 8.11 0.21
N ASP A 101 19.92 7.69 -0.87
CA ASP A 101 20.46 7.65 -2.22
C ASP A 101 19.31 7.58 -3.25
N GLU A 102 19.31 8.45 -4.25
CA GLU A 102 18.22 8.56 -5.23
C GLU A 102 18.09 7.28 -6.09
N LYS A 103 19.23 6.65 -6.44
CA LYS A 103 19.21 5.39 -7.20
C LYS A 103 18.67 4.24 -6.37
N LEU A 104 18.95 4.22 -5.06
CA LEU A 104 18.35 3.26 -4.13
C LEU A 104 16.82 3.42 -4.07
N GLY A 105 16.31 4.65 -4.06
CA GLY A 105 14.88 4.93 -4.12
C GLY A 105 14.22 4.36 -5.39
N GLU A 106 14.82 4.63 -6.55
CA GLU A 106 14.39 4.10 -7.84
C GLU A 106 14.35 2.56 -7.83
N LEU A 107 15.46 1.92 -7.48
CA LEU A 107 15.57 0.45 -7.44
C LEU A 107 14.57 -0.18 -6.47
N ALA A 108 14.27 0.47 -5.35
CA ALA A 108 13.31 -0.05 -4.37
C ALA A 108 11.86 0.00 -4.90
N VAL A 109 11.49 1.06 -5.61
CA VAL A 109 10.17 1.18 -6.26
C VAL A 109 10.03 0.12 -7.37
N GLU A 110 11.02 0.02 -8.25
CA GLU A 110 11.04 -0.97 -9.34
C GLU A 110 10.97 -2.39 -8.81
N PHE A 111 11.77 -2.70 -7.78
CA PHE A 111 11.77 -4.02 -7.16
C PHE A 111 10.42 -4.36 -6.53
N TRP A 112 9.78 -3.39 -5.87
CA TRP A 112 8.46 -3.57 -5.30
C TRP A 112 7.41 -3.86 -6.38
N ASP A 113 7.40 -3.06 -7.46
CA ASP A 113 6.48 -3.23 -8.57
C ASP A 113 6.66 -4.60 -9.26
N MET A 114 7.91 -4.94 -9.57
CA MET A 114 8.26 -6.26 -10.11
C MET A 114 7.77 -7.39 -9.19
N THR A 115 7.90 -7.24 -7.88
CA THR A 115 7.53 -8.27 -6.90
C THR A 115 6.01 -8.45 -6.81
N TRP A 116 5.26 -7.34 -6.77
CA TRP A 116 3.84 -7.37 -6.42
C TRP A 116 2.88 -7.31 -7.61
N LYS A 117 3.25 -6.60 -8.68
CA LYS A 117 2.36 -6.24 -9.78
C LYS A 117 2.70 -6.84 -11.13
N SER A 118 3.91 -7.36 -11.30
CA SER A 118 4.33 -7.95 -12.57
C SER A 118 3.34 -9.01 -13.07
N GLU A 119 2.90 -8.89 -14.32
CA GLU A 119 1.96 -9.82 -14.95
C GLU A 119 2.54 -11.24 -15.15
N LYS A 120 3.87 -11.38 -15.05
CA LYS A 120 4.56 -12.68 -15.15
C LYS A 120 4.34 -13.60 -13.94
N ARG A 121 3.64 -13.14 -12.89
CA ARG A 121 3.48 -13.88 -11.64
C ARG A 121 2.43 -14.99 -11.83
N TYR A 122 2.84 -16.22 -11.53
CA TYR A 122 1.96 -17.39 -11.60
C TYR A 122 0.99 -17.49 -10.41
N LEU A 123 1.48 -17.19 -9.21
CA LEU A 123 0.67 -17.24 -8.00
C LEU A 123 -0.23 -16.01 -7.89
N ALA A 124 -1.52 -16.25 -7.59
CA ALA A 124 -2.48 -15.22 -7.28
C ALA A 124 -1.98 -14.29 -6.16
N TYR A 125 -2.41 -13.03 -6.19
CA TYR A 125 -1.93 -11.99 -5.27
C TYR A 125 -2.09 -12.39 -3.80
N ASN A 126 -3.27 -12.88 -3.41
CA ASN A 126 -3.53 -13.30 -2.02
C ASN A 126 -2.64 -14.48 -1.58
N ILE A 127 -2.29 -15.41 -2.46
CA ILE A 127 -1.36 -16.50 -2.13
C ILE A 127 0.04 -15.94 -1.84
N ARG A 128 0.49 -14.96 -2.62
CA ARG A 128 1.78 -14.29 -2.38
C ARG A 128 1.78 -13.51 -1.06
N LEU A 129 0.66 -12.89 -0.68
CA LEU A 129 0.51 -12.25 0.63
C LEU A 129 0.61 -13.26 1.78
N LEU A 130 -0.02 -14.44 1.67
CA LEU A 130 0.09 -15.50 2.67
C LEU A 130 1.53 -16.03 2.82
N LEU A 131 2.24 -16.21 1.71
CA LEU A 131 3.66 -16.57 1.73
C LEU A 131 4.51 -15.48 2.40
N SER A 132 4.22 -14.20 2.09
CA SER A 132 4.91 -13.06 2.71
C SER A 132 4.63 -12.97 4.21
N LEU A 133 3.38 -13.22 4.63
CA LEU A 133 2.97 -13.30 6.02
C LEU A 133 3.77 -14.38 6.74
N ALA A 134 3.75 -15.62 6.25
CA ALA A 134 4.45 -16.74 6.89
C ALA A 134 5.96 -16.49 6.98
N ASN A 135 6.58 -15.99 5.91
CA ASN A 135 7.99 -15.62 5.91
C ASN A 135 8.30 -14.50 6.90
N ALA A 136 7.43 -13.50 7.02
CA ALA A 136 7.58 -12.42 7.99
C ALA A 136 7.46 -12.92 9.44
N VAL A 137 6.57 -13.87 9.72
CA VAL A 137 6.49 -14.52 11.04
C VAL A 137 7.77 -15.28 11.34
N GLY A 138 8.24 -16.11 10.40
CA GLY A 138 9.50 -16.86 10.55
C GLY A 138 10.72 -15.97 10.79
N ALA A 139 10.73 -14.77 10.21
CA ALA A 139 11.78 -13.77 10.40
C ALA A 139 11.58 -12.88 11.65
N GLY A 140 10.58 -13.13 12.50
CA GLY A 140 10.26 -12.31 13.68
C GLY A 140 9.71 -10.91 13.35
N ARG A 141 9.33 -10.65 12.10
CA ARG A 141 8.86 -9.35 11.60
C ARG A 141 7.34 -9.21 11.76
N MET A 142 6.84 -9.26 12.99
CA MET A 142 5.40 -9.30 13.28
C MET A 142 4.59 -8.12 12.71
N ARG A 143 5.17 -6.91 12.67
CA ARG A 143 4.52 -5.76 12.01
C ARG A 143 4.31 -6.00 10.51
N GLN A 144 5.29 -6.60 9.85
CA GLN A 144 5.17 -6.96 8.44
C GLN A 144 4.12 -8.06 8.26
N ALA A 145 4.17 -9.13 9.05
CA ALA A 145 3.19 -10.20 8.98
C ALA A 145 1.75 -9.69 9.17
N MET A 146 1.54 -8.80 10.14
CA MET A 146 0.24 -8.17 10.39
C MET A 146 -0.26 -7.40 9.17
N ARG A 147 0.59 -6.57 8.54
CA ARG A 147 0.20 -5.83 7.32
C ARG A 147 -0.20 -6.76 6.19
N GLU A 148 0.52 -7.86 5.98
CA GLU A 148 0.18 -8.79 4.90
C GLU A 148 -1.14 -9.53 5.17
N LEU A 149 -1.46 -9.84 6.44
CA LEU A 149 -2.78 -10.34 6.84
C LEU A 149 -3.89 -9.32 6.53
N LEU A 150 -3.71 -8.07 6.95
CA LEU A 150 -4.69 -6.99 6.73
C LEU A 150 -4.95 -6.78 5.24
N LYS A 151 -3.88 -6.71 4.43
CA LYS A 151 -3.99 -6.61 2.97
C LYS A 151 -4.72 -7.79 2.36
N ALA A 152 -4.39 -9.02 2.75
CA ALA A 152 -5.02 -10.20 2.17
C ALA A 152 -6.53 -10.21 2.46
N TYR A 153 -6.91 -9.88 3.70
CA TYR A 153 -8.31 -9.78 4.08
C TYR A 153 -9.04 -8.65 3.35
N ALA A 154 -8.41 -7.47 3.22
CA ALA A 154 -8.97 -6.37 2.44
C ALA A 154 -9.17 -6.75 0.96
N ASN A 155 -8.25 -7.53 0.39
CA ASN A 155 -8.31 -8.07 -0.98
C ASN A 155 -9.21 -9.32 -1.12
N GLY A 156 -10.19 -9.48 -0.23
CA GLY A 156 -11.23 -10.50 -0.35
C GLY A 156 -10.79 -11.93 -0.03
N LEU A 157 -9.64 -12.14 0.61
CA LEU A 157 -9.25 -13.48 1.08
C LEU A 157 -10.32 -14.03 2.05
N ASP A 158 -10.76 -15.26 1.81
CA ASP A 158 -11.58 -16.02 2.75
C ASP A 158 -10.78 -16.34 4.02
N SER A 159 -11.33 -16.03 5.20
CA SER A 159 -10.59 -16.16 6.46
C SER A 159 -10.18 -17.60 6.77
N ARG A 160 -10.82 -18.61 6.16
CA ARG A 160 -10.43 -20.02 6.29
C ARG A 160 -9.01 -20.29 5.81
N ALA A 161 -8.51 -19.55 4.81
CA ALA A 161 -7.12 -19.66 4.39
C ALA A 161 -6.13 -19.18 5.45
N LEU A 162 -6.56 -18.31 6.39
CA LEU A 162 -5.74 -17.94 7.54
C LEU A 162 -5.70 -19.06 8.58
N ASP A 163 -6.76 -19.86 8.70
CA ASP A 163 -6.80 -21.02 9.60
C ASP A 163 -5.65 -21.99 9.24
N ASP A 164 -5.51 -22.32 7.95
CA ASP A 164 -4.41 -23.14 7.42
C ASP A 164 -3.03 -22.55 7.77
N VAL A 165 -2.86 -21.23 7.60
CA VAL A 165 -1.59 -20.57 7.89
C VAL A 165 -1.27 -20.62 9.38
N PHE A 166 -2.21 -20.30 10.27
CA PHE A 166 -1.96 -20.34 11.71
C PHE A 166 -1.75 -21.76 12.24
N GLU A 167 -2.41 -22.76 11.66
CA GLU A 167 -2.12 -24.17 11.95
C GLU A 167 -0.68 -24.52 11.57
N GLN A 168 -0.24 -24.14 10.36
CA GLN A 168 1.14 -24.34 9.90
C GLN A 168 2.16 -23.58 10.75
N LEU A 169 1.84 -22.39 11.26
CA LEU A 169 2.72 -21.66 12.18
C LEU A 169 2.86 -22.43 13.51
N ALA A 170 1.76 -22.94 14.07
CA ALA A 170 1.80 -23.74 15.30
C ALA A 170 2.60 -25.04 15.12
N TRP A 171 2.46 -25.70 13.96
CA TRP A 171 3.17 -26.92 13.64
C TRP A 171 4.67 -26.67 13.41
N ASN A 172 5.02 -25.79 12.46
CA ASN A 172 6.40 -25.62 12.01
C ASN A 172 7.29 -24.86 13.00
N MET A 173 6.71 -23.99 13.83
CA MET A 173 7.48 -23.22 14.83
C MET A 173 7.38 -23.81 16.25
N GLY A 174 6.48 -24.77 16.44
CA GLY A 174 6.23 -25.44 17.71
C GLY A 174 5.19 -24.73 18.57
N ILE A 175 4.37 -25.54 19.27
CA ILE A 175 3.26 -25.07 20.11
C ILE A 175 3.71 -24.10 21.21
N GLY A 176 4.89 -24.34 21.80
CA GLY A 176 5.46 -23.46 22.83
C GLY A 176 5.72 -22.05 22.31
N PHE A 177 6.41 -21.95 21.16
CA PHE A 177 6.68 -20.67 20.50
C PHE A 177 5.38 -19.99 20.04
N PHE A 178 4.45 -20.76 19.48
CA PHE A 178 3.15 -20.21 19.10
C PHE A 178 2.46 -19.59 20.31
N SER A 179 2.42 -20.31 21.43
CA SER A 179 1.72 -19.87 22.64
C SER A 179 2.38 -18.66 23.30
N SER A 180 3.72 -18.56 23.27
CA SER A 180 4.45 -17.47 23.93
C SER A 180 4.64 -16.23 23.05
N GLU A 181 4.84 -16.40 21.73
CA GLU A 181 5.20 -15.30 20.84
C GLU A 181 4.07 -14.93 19.87
N ILE A 182 3.39 -15.90 19.28
CA ILE A 182 2.40 -15.65 18.23
C ILE A 182 1.04 -15.33 18.83
N ALA A 183 0.55 -16.14 19.77
CA ALA A 183 -0.76 -15.99 20.39
C ALA A 183 -0.98 -14.62 21.09
N PRO A 184 -0.01 -14.03 21.80
CA PRO A 184 -0.17 -12.68 22.37
C PRO A 184 0.12 -11.55 21.36
N SER A 185 0.57 -11.87 20.15
CA SER A 185 0.96 -10.85 19.17
C SER A 185 -0.25 -10.08 18.61
N PRO A 186 -0.04 -8.82 18.15
CA PRO A 186 -1.03 -8.08 17.39
C PRO A 186 -1.54 -8.82 16.14
N LEU A 187 -0.69 -9.62 15.50
CA LEU A 187 -1.04 -10.43 14.33
C LEU A 187 -2.17 -11.42 14.67
N PHE A 188 -2.01 -12.21 15.74
CA PHE A 188 -3.03 -13.18 16.13
C PHE A 188 -4.28 -12.49 16.70
N HIS A 189 -4.14 -11.31 17.30
CA HIS A 189 -5.28 -10.48 17.70
C HIS A 189 -6.11 -9.99 16.51
N ALA A 190 -5.47 -9.58 15.42
CA ALA A 190 -6.18 -9.21 14.18
C ALA A 190 -6.93 -10.41 13.58
N TYR A 191 -6.30 -11.58 13.53
CA TYR A 191 -6.94 -12.83 13.13
C TYR A 191 -8.18 -13.17 13.98
N LYS A 192 -8.05 -13.14 15.32
CA LYS A 192 -9.18 -13.39 16.23
C LYS A 192 -10.33 -12.39 16.00
N LEU A 193 -10.01 -11.12 15.78
CA LEU A 193 -11.04 -10.09 15.51
C LEU A 193 -11.83 -10.42 14.25
N ILE A 194 -11.16 -10.82 13.16
CA ILE A 194 -11.81 -11.27 11.92
C ILE A 194 -12.79 -12.40 12.22
N LYS A 195 -12.30 -13.50 12.84
CA LYS A 195 -13.13 -14.67 13.11
C LYS A 195 -14.32 -14.34 14.02
N GLN A 196 -14.12 -13.49 15.02
CA GLN A 196 -15.18 -13.07 15.94
C GLN A 196 -16.26 -12.27 15.22
N MET A 197 -15.88 -11.30 14.39
CA MET A 197 -16.83 -10.43 13.70
C MET A 197 -17.57 -11.16 12.57
N GLU A 198 -16.89 -12.05 11.84
CA GLU A 198 -17.54 -12.92 10.85
C GLU A 198 -18.60 -13.82 11.51
N LYS A 199 -18.30 -14.38 12.68
CA LYS A 199 -19.27 -15.15 13.46
C LYS A 199 -20.48 -14.32 13.92
N GLN A 200 -20.30 -13.02 14.11
CA GLN A 200 -21.39 -12.08 14.41
C GLN A 200 -22.16 -11.64 13.16
N GLY A 201 -21.82 -12.13 11.97
CA GLY A 201 -22.45 -11.76 10.71
C GLY A 201 -22.10 -10.35 10.26
N LYS A 202 -21.00 -9.76 10.75
CA LYS A 202 -20.54 -8.46 10.30
C LYS A 202 -20.03 -8.54 8.87
N ASP A 203 -20.33 -7.51 8.09
CA ASP A 203 -19.82 -7.43 6.72
C ASP A 203 -18.32 -7.10 6.71
N ARG A 204 -17.67 -7.40 5.59
CA ARG A 204 -16.23 -7.22 5.43
C ARG A 204 -15.80 -5.76 5.52
N ALA A 205 -16.64 -4.81 5.09
CA ALA A 205 -16.30 -3.40 5.14
C ALA A 205 -16.24 -2.90 6.59
N GLU A 206 -17.20 -3.31 7.43
CA GLU A 206 -17.19 -3.07 8.87
C GLU A 206 -15.95 -3.69 9.53
N ILE A 207 -15.60 -4.93 9.18
CA ILE A 207 -14.43 -5.61 9.71
C ILE A 207 -13.13 -4.89 9.30
N ASN A 208 -12.98 -4.52 8.03
CA ASN A 208 -11.82 -3.77 7.54
C ASN A 208 -11.67 -2.42 8.26
N ARG A 209 -12.78 -1.71 8.51
CA ARG A 209 -12.76 -0.47 9.30
C ARG A 209 -12.23 -0.73 10.73
N MET A 210 -12.76 -1.73 11.42
CA MET A 210 -12.34 -2.08 12.78
C MET A 210 -10.87 -2.53 12.84
N LEU A 211 -10.41 -3.29 11.84
CA LEU A 211 -9.02 -3.69 11.70
C LEU A 211 -8.12 -2.47 11.52
N LYS A 212 -8.52 -1.53 10.66
CA LYS A 212 -7.77 -0.30 10.41
C LYS A 212 -7.65 0.56 11.67
N GLU A 213 -8.75 0.73 12.41
CA GLU A 213 -8.77 1.51 13.64
C GLU A 213 -7.88 0.92 14.76
N ARG A 214 -7.76 -0.41 14.81
CA ARG A 214 -7.07 -1.11 15.91
C ARG A 214 -5.63 -1.49 15.59
N PHE A 215 -5.31 -1.73 14.32
CA PHE A 215 -4.05 -2.38 13.93
C PHE A 215 -3.29 -1.69 12.80
N SER A 216 -3.89 -0.75 12.05
CA SER A 216 -3.09 0.04 11.11
C SER A 216 -2.17 0.98 11.89
N ASP A 217 -0.98 1.25 11.33
CA ASP A 217 0.15 1.97 11.95
C ASP A 217 -0.14 3.46 12.33
N ASN A 218 -1.41 3.86 12.50
CA ASN A 218 -1.88 5.23 12.71
C ASN A 218 -2.01 5.66 14.17
N LYS A 219 -1.49 4.89 15.13
CA LYS A 219 -1.25 5.39 16.49
C LYS A 219 0.13 4.99 16.96
N GLY A 220 0.97 6.00 17.18
CA GLY A 220 2.20 5.87 17.93
C GLY A 220 1.93 5.17 19.25
N MET A 221 2.29 3.90 19.32
CA MET A 221 2.58 3.22 20.58
C MET A 221 4.08 2.96 20.59
N CYS A 222 4.84 4.05 20.75
CA CYS A 222 5.93 3.98 21.70
C CYS A 222 5.28 3.77 23.07
N LYS A 223 5.37 2.56 23.58
CA LYS A 223 5.63 2.39 25.00
C LYS A 223 7.12 2.14 25.14
#